data_AF-A0A1G5WYW0-F1
#
_entry.id   AF-A0A1G5WYW0-F1
#
_cell.length_a   1.000
_cell.length_b   1.000
_cell.length_c   1.000
_cell.angle_alpha   90.00
_cell.angle_beta   90.00
_cell.angle_gamma   90.00
#
_symmetry.space_group_name_H-M   'P 1'
#
loop_
_entity.id
_entity.type
_entity.pdbx_description
1 polymer ?
#
loop_
_entity_poly.entity_id
_entity_poly.type
_entity_poly.pdbx_seq_one_letter_code
_entity_poly.pdbx_strand_id
1 'polypeptide(L)'
;MSESNKEKFNDLITQIMSKLIDACPTPIGLSAEDFGFPAGRLDPHDGYYVETPDELFLNACVRWLKDEELIRGGDEYVVTGHGLEVFDSLPACLNMR
;
A
#
# COMPACT_ATOMS: atom_id res chain seq x y z
N MET A 1 23.25 -3.91 -1.62
CA MET A 1 21.93 -3.24 -1.60
C MET A 1 22.13 -1.90 -0.92
N SER A 2 22.07 -0.79 -1.66
CA SER A 2 22.32 0.55 -1.12
C SER A 2 21.22 0.95 -0.14
N GLU A 3 21.57 1.72 0.90
CA GLU A 3 20.65 2.25 1.93
C GLU A 3 19.39 2.89 1.31
N SER A 4 19.54 3.50 0.13
CA SER A 4 18.47 4.16 -0.63
C SER A 4 17.23 3.30 -0.92
N ASN A 5 17.36 1.99 -1.15
CA ASN A 5 16.18 1.17 -1.47
C ASN A 5 15.38 0.76 -0.22
N LYS A 6 16.06 0.63 0.92
CA LYS A 6 15.39 0.30 2.19
C LYS A 6 14.61 1.49 2.71
N GLU A 7 15.20 2.68 2.63
CA GLU A 7 14.54 3.94 3.01
C GLU A 7 13.28 4.16 2.17
N LYS A 8 13.40 4.08 0.83
CA LYS A 8 12.25 4.18 -0.08
C LYS A 8 11.14 3.18 0.23
N PHE A 9 11.50 1.94 0.56
CA PHE A 9 10.53 0.92 0.95
C PHE A 9 9.80 1.33 2.24
N ASN A 10 10.53 1.67 3.29
CA ASN A 10 9.95 2.06 4.58
C ASN A 10 9.06 3.30 4.46
N ASP A 11 9.50 4.30 3.70
CA ASP A 11 8.75 5.54 3.46
C ASP A 11 7.44 5.25 2.74
N LEU A 12 7.47 4.40 1.70
CA LEU A 12 6.28 4.07 0.93
C LEU A 12 5.30 3.20 1.74
N ILE A 13 5.80 2.23 2.51
CA ILE A 13 4.99 1.42 3.42
C ILE A 13 4.27 2.30 4.44
N THR A 14 4.98 3.26 5.04
CA THR A 14 4.42 4.19 6.01
C THR A 14 3.30 5.03 5.40
N GLN A 15 3.50 5.54 4.17
CA GLN A 15 2.49 6.32 3.45
C GLN A 15 1.25 5.49 3.09
N ILE A 16 1.45 4.26 2.59
CA ILE A 16 0.34 3.34 2.28
C ILE A 16 -0.48 3.07 3.54
N MET A 17 0.19 2.69 4.63
CA MET A 17 -0.49 2.33 5.87
C MET A 17 -1.21 3.53 6.48
N SER A 18 -0.61 4.73 6.48
CA SER A 18 -1.30 5.95 6.94
C SER A 18 -2.63 6.17 6.21
N LYS A 19 -2.64 6.07 4.88
CA LYS A 19 -3.87 6.23 4.08
C LYS A 19 -4.92 5.17 4.41
N LEU A 20 -4.51 3.91 4.54
CA LEU A 20 -5.42 2.81 4.84
C LEU A 20 -5.97 2.88 6.28
N ILE A 21 -5.16 3.36 7.23
CA ILE A 21 -5.56 3.58 8.62
C ILE A 21 -6.58 4.71 8.70
N ASP A 22 -6.32 5.84 8.02
CA ASP A 22 -7.23 6.99 8.01
C ASP A 22 -8.59 6.65 7.37
N ALA A 23 -8.61 5.77 6.38
CA ALA A 23 -9.84 5.31 5.72
C ALA A 23 -10.55 4.18 6.47
N CYS A 24 -9.86 3.49 7.40
CA CYS A 24 -10.38 2.32 8.10
C CYS A 24 -11.69 2.65 8.85
N PRO A 25 -12.75 1.82 8.75
CA PRO A 25 -12.79 0.47 8.18
C PRO A 25 -13.21 0.40 6.70
N THR A 26 -13.21 1.51 5.98
CA THR A 26 -13.66 1.58 4.58
C THR A 26 -12.53 1.13 3.65
N PRO A 27 -12.75 0.14 2.76
CA PRO A 27 -11.79 -0.21 1.73
C PRO A 27 -11.58 0.96 0.75
N ILE A 28 -10.33 1.17 0.32
CA ILE A 28 -9.99 2.18 -0.68
C ILE A 28 -9.04 1.61 -1.73
N GLY A 29 -9.15 2.09 -2.97
CA GLY A 29 -8.15 1.83 -4.00
C GLY A 29 -6.83 2.55 -3.70
N LEU A 30 -5.72 2.00 -4.18
CA LEU A 30 -4.40 2.63 -4.14
C LEU A 30 -3.89 2.74 -5.57
N SER A 31 -3.73 3.97 -6.05
CA SER A 31 -3.22 4.27 -7.39
C SER A 31 -1.86 4.96 -7.31
N ALA A 32 -1.07 4.91 -8.39
CA ALA A 32 0.19 5.66 -8.49
C ALA A 32 0.02 7.16 -8.20
N GLU A 33 -1.11 7.74 -8.63
CA GLU A 33 -1.42 9.16 -8.46
C GLU A 33 -1.60 9.56 -6.98
N ASP A 34 -2.10 8.64 -6.14
CA ASP A 34 -2.28 8.87 -4.69
C ASP A 34 -0.97 9.15 -3.96
N PHE A 35 0.16 8.77 -4.57
CA PHE A 35 1.52 8.92 -4.07
C PHE A 35 2.36 9.87 -4.93
N GLY A 36 1.74 10.56 -5.90
CA GLY A 36 2.41 11.49 -6.81
C GLY A 36 3.33 10.81 -7.84
N PHE A 37 3.16 9.51 -8.06
CA PHE A 37 3.92 8.77 -9.06
C PHE A 37 3.24 8.86 -10.43
N PRO A 38 4.02 8.83 -11.53
CA PRO A 38 3.44 8.74 -12.86
C PRO A 38 2.72 7.40 -13.03
N ALA A 39 1.45 7.45 -13.42
CA ALA A 39 0.71 6.28 -13.83
C ALA A 39 1.30 5.69 -15.12
N GLY A 40 1.22 4.37 -15.23
CA GLY A 40 1.49 3.63 -16.45
C GLY A 40 0.58 4.04 -17.60
N ARG A 41 0.82 3.42 -18.74
CA ARG A 41 0.06 3.72 -19.97
C ARG A 41 -0.26 2.44 -20.71
N LEU A 42 -1.38 2.46 -21.42
CA LEU A 42 -1.68 1.41 -22.40
C LEU A 42 -0.68 1.51 -23.56
N ASP A 43 0.00 0.41 -23.84
CA ASP A 43 0.86 0.31 -25.02
C ASP A 43 -0.02 0.33 -26.28
N PRO A 44 0.20 1.28 -27.20
CA PRO A 44 -0.62 1.43 -28.40
C PRO A 44 -0.47 0.27 -29.40
N HIS A 45 0.54 -0.60 -29.25
CA HIS A 45 0.82 -1.69 -30.19
C HIS A 45 0.10 -2.99 -29.83
N ASP A 46 0.00 -3.33 -28.55
CA ASP A 46 -0.56 -4.59 -28.09
C ASP A 46 -1.74 -4.44 -27.10
N GLY A 47 -2.01 -3.22 -26.63
CA GLY A 47 -3.12 -2.89 -25.76
C GLY A 47 -2.92 -3.31 -24.30
N TYR A 48 -1.74 -3.77 -23.91
CA TYR A 48 -1.45 -4.09 -22.50
C TYR A 48 -1.10 -2.81 -21.73
N TYR A 49 -1.48 -2.78 -20.45
CA TYR A 49 -1.08 -1.71 -19.55
C TYR A 49 0.37 -1.94 -19.11
N VAL A 50 1.22 -0.93 -19.34
CA VAL A 50 2.63 -0.95 -18.96
C VAL A 50 2.81 -0.01 -17.78
N GLU A 51 3.04 -0.59 -16.61
CA GLU A 51 3.31 0.10 -15.36
C GLU A 51 4.65 0.85 -15.40
N THR A 52 4.73 1.97 -14.70
CA THR A 52 6.03 2.64 -14.47
C THR A 52 6.85 1.89 -13.42
N PRO A 53 8.18 2.10 -13.34
CA PRO A 53 8.99 1.50 -12.28
C PRO A 53 8.51 1.83 -10.86
N ASP A 54 7.95 3.02 -10.65
CA ASP A 54 7.43 3.45 -9.34
C ASP A 54 6.08 2.78 -9.03
N GLU A 55 5.21 2.61 -10.04
CA GLU A 55 3.94 1.87 -9.90
C GLU A 55 4.19 0.38 -9.62
N LEU A 56 5.16 -0.24 -10.31
CA LEU A 56 5.61 -1.60 -10.01
C LEU A 56 6.12 -1.73 -8.58
N PHE A 57 6.87 -0.73 -8.09
CA PHE A 57 7.38 -0.73 -6.72
C PHE A 57 6.26 -0.57 -5.69
N LEU A 58 5.28 0.31 -5.94
CA LEU A 58 4.07 0.44 -5.14
C LEU A 58 3.31 -0.90 -5.06
N ASN A 59 3.08 -1.55 -6.20
CA ASN A 59 2.37 -2.83 -6.25
C ASN A 59 3.14 -3.95 -5.53
N ALA A 60 4.48 -3.92 -5.57
CA ALA A 60 5.31 -4.82 -4.78
C ALA A 60 5.19 -4.56 -3.26
N CYS A 61 5.16 -3.29 -2.82
CA CYS A 61 4.91 -2.92 -1.43
C CYS A 61 3.53 -3.37 -0.94
N VAL A 62 2.48 -3.13 -1.74
CA VAL A 62 1.11 -3.56 -1.42
C VAL A 62 1.03 -5.09 -1.31
N ARG A 63 1.67 -5.81 -2.24
CA ARG A 63 1.76 -7.28 -2.16
C ARG A 63 2.46 -7.73 -0.89
N TRP A 64 3.59 -7.13 -0.53
CA TRP A 64 4.29 -7.46 0.70
C TRP A 64 3.42 -7.24 1.95
N LEU A 65 2.71 -6.10 2.05
CA LEU A 65 1.77 -5.84 3.14
C LEU A 65 0.65 -6.88 3.25
N LYS A 66 0.19 -7.43 2.12
CA LYS A 66 -0.79 -8.52 2.09
C LYS A 66 -0.20 -9.84 2.54
N ASP A 67 1.00 -10.16 2.08
CA ASP A 67 1.69 -11.40 2.43
C ASP A 67 2.03 -11.44 3.93
N GLU A 68 2.26 -10.27 4.55
CA GLU A 68 2.42 -10.10 6.01
C GLU A 68 1.08 -9.95 6.77
N GLU A 69 -0.06 -10.11 6.10
CA GLU A 69 -1.42 -10.03 6.67
C GLU A 69 -1.77 -8.68 7.35
N LEU A 70 -1.02 -7.62 7.05
CA LEU A 70 -1.24 -6.27 7.59
C LEU A 70 -2.43 -5.57 6.90
N ILE A 71 -2.69 -5.92 5.65
CA ILE A 71 -3.82 -5.44 4.86
C ILE A 71 -4.50 -6.62 4.17
N ARG A 72 -5.76 -6.44 3.77
CA ARG A 72 -6.51 -7.41 2.95
C ARG A 72 -7.25 -6.70 1.82
N GLY A 73 -7.51 -7.41 0.72
CA GLY A 73 -8.19 -6.84 -0.44
C GLY A 73 -7.71 -7.35 -1.79
N GLY A 74 -8.33 -6.82 -2.84
CA GLY A 74 -8.07 -7.13 -4.25
C GLY A 74 -7.79 -5.87 -5.03
N ASP A 75 -8.85 -5.18 -5.45
CA ASP A 75 -8.77 -3.88 -6.13
C ASP A 75 -8.83 -2.70 -5.14
N GLU A 76 -9.53 -2.91 -4.02
CA GLU A 76 -9.58 -2.03 -2.87
C GLU A 76 -9.03 -2.76 -1.64
N TYR A 77 -8.38 -2.00 -0.77
CA TYR A 77 -7.65 -2.51 0.38
C TYR A 77 -8.15 -1.89 1.67
N VAL A 78 -8.10 -2.69 2.74
CA VAL A 78 -8.38 -2.24 4.11
C VAL A 78 -7.33 -2.83 5.05
N VAL A 79 -6.92 -2.04 6.04
CA VAL A 79 -6.01 -2.49 7.09
C VAL A 79 -6.67 -3.55 7.97
N THR A 80 -5.89 -4.56 8.38
CA THR A 80 -6.37 -5.60 9.31
C THR A 80 -6.21 -5.15 10.76
N GLY A 81 -6.83 -5.86 11.71
CA GLY A 81 -6.57 -5.63 13.14
C GLY A 81 -5.09 -5.81 13.50
N HIS A 82 -4.41 -6.78 12.86
CA HIS A 82 -2.98 -6.99 13.02
C HIS A 82 -2.17 -5.79 12.49
N GLY A 83 -2.53 -5.27 11.30
CA GLY A 83 -1.92 -4.06 10.75
C GLY A 83 -2.10 -2.84 11.65
N LEU A 84 -3.28 -2.65 12.23
CA LEU A 84 -3.54 -1.58 13.19
C LEU A 84 -2.68 -1.72 14.46
N GLU A 85 -2.51 -2.93 14.98
CA GLU A 85 -1.67 -3.18 16.16
C GLU A 85 -0.18 -2.90 15.87
N VAL A 86 0.34 -3.38 14.74
CA VAL A 86 1.75 -3.18 14.33
C VAL A 86 2.08 -1.69 14.14
N PHE A 87 1.10 -0.90 13.66
CA PHE A 87 1.25 0.54 13.44
C PHE A 87 0.70 1.39 14.61
N ASP A 88 0.53 0.80 15.79
CA ASP A 88 0.06 1.49 17.02
C ASP A 88 -1.20 2.35 16.82
N SER A 89 -2.08 1.90 15.94
CA SER A 89 -3.29 2.60 15.49
C SER A 89 -4.56 1.83 15.85
N LEU A 90 -4.45 0.81 16.70
CA LEU A 90 -5.59 0.04 17.17
C LEU A 90 -6.47 0.90 18.11
N PRO A 91 -7.76 1.11 17.81
CA PRO A 91 -8.65 1.87 18.69
C PRO A 91 -8.68 1.29 20.10
N ALA A 92 -8.70 2.17 21.11
CA ALA A 92 -8.69 1.76 22.53
C ALA A 92 -9.85 0.81 22.90
N CYS A 93 -11.00 0.92 22.23
CA CYS A 93 -12.14 0.01 22.45
C CYS A 93 -11.90 -1.43 21.97
N LEU A 94 -10.91 -1.64 21.12
CA LEU A 94 -10.47 -2.96 20.63
C LEU A 94 -9.18 -3.43 21.29
N ASN A 95 -8.50 -2.54 22.02
CA ASN A 95 -7.30 -2.86 22.78
C ASN A 95 -7.69 -3.52 24.10
N MET A 96 -7.77 -4.86 24.13
CA MET A 96 -8.18 -5.65 25.31
C MET A 96 -7.02 -5.93 26.28
N ARG A 97 -6.00 -5.06 26.34
CA ARG A 97 -4.88 -5.18 27.30
C ARG A 97 -5.16 -4.47 28.61
#